data_AF-A0A453M882-F1
#
_entry.id   AF-A0A453M882-F1
#
_cell.length_a   1.000
_cell.length_b   1.000
_cell.length_c   1.000
_cell.angle_alpha   90.00
_cell.angle_beta   90.00
_cell.angle_gamma   90.00
#
_symmetry.space_group_name_H-M   'P 1'
#
loop_
_entity.id
_entity.type
_entity.pdbx_description
1 polymer ?
#
loop_
_entity_poly.entity_id
_entity_poly.type
_entity_poly.pdbx_seq_one_letter_code
_entity_poly.pdbx_strand_id
1 'polypeptide(L)'
;RWQQVRPAFPEDTPQELASIVQSCWIEDPAMRPSFSQIIRMLDAFLLTIPPPPPSEADEDTAESEDTASSLSSKSSSVSSIVSRATSKLSVVRHLFASKKGGSNGKA
;
A
#
# COMPACT_ATOMS: atom_id res chain seq x y z
N ARG A 1 -11.80 -32.90 13.50
CA ARG A 1 -11.01 -32.36 14.63
C ARG A 1 -9.93 -31.47 14.03
N TRP A 2 -10.01 -30.16 14.22
CA TRP A 2 -8.97 -29.23 13.76
C TRP A 2 -7.74 -29.45 14.63
N GLN A 3 -6.65 -29.94 14.03
CA GLN A 3 -5.40 -30.12 14.74
C GLN A 3 -4.73 -28.75 14.80
N GLN A 4 -4.40 -28.26 16.01
CA GLN A 4 -3.67 -27.01 16.23
C GLN A 4 -2.18 -27.17 15.86
N VAL A 5 -1.92 -27.72 14.67
CA VAL A 5 -0.56 -27.89 14.13
C VAL A 5 -0.22 -26.70 13.24
N ARG A 6 0.98 -26.16 13.45
CA ARG A 6 1.57 -25.15 12.57
C ARG A 6 2.34 -25.87 11.46
N PRO A 7 2.29 -25.38 10.21
CA PRO A 7 3.10 -25.93 9.13
C PRO A 7 4.60 -25.81 9.44
N ALA A 8 5.40 -26.75 8.93
CA ALA A 8 6.84 -26.60 8.89
C ALA A 8 7.23 -25.52 7.87
N PHE A 9 8.34 -24.83 8.14
CA PHE A 9 8.92 -23.89 7.18
C PHE A 9 9.70 -24.66 6.11
N PRO A 10 9.62 -24.26 4.83
CA PRO A 10 10.53 -24.71 3.78
C PRO A 10 12.01 -24.41 4.13
N GLU A 11 12.94 -25.24 3.66
CA GLU A 11 14.39 -25.09 3.92
C GLU A 11 14.98 -23.77 3.39
N ASP A 12 14.38 -23.16 2.38
CA ASP A 12 14.79 -21.88 1.80
C ASP A 12 14.25 -20.66 2.57
N THR A 13 13.47 -20.88 3.63
CA THR A 13 12.93 -19.79 4.45
C THR A 13 14.06 -19.12 5.24
N PRO A 14 14.24 -17.79 5.12
CA PRO A 14 15.20 -17.07 5.95
C PRO A 14 14.88 -17.22 7.44
N GLN A 15 15.88 -17.53 8.25
CA GLN A 15 15.74 -17.76 9.70
C GLN A 15 15.04 -16.60 10.41
N GLU A 16 15.35 -15.37 10.01
CA GLU A 16 14.75 -14.17 10.57
C GLU A 16 13.24 -14.13 10.30
N LEU A 17 12.81 -14.43 9.07
CA LEU A 17 11.40 -14.49 8.70
C LEU A 17 10.68 -15.61 9.46
N ALA A 18 11.29 -16.79 9.57
CA ALA A 18 10.74 -17.90 10.34
C ALA A 18 10.53 -17.51 11.81
N SER A 19 11.48 -16.78 12.41
CA SER A 19 11.41 -16.29 13.78
C SER A 19 10.26 -15.29 13.97
N ILE A 20 10.08 -14.36 13.02
CA ILE A 20 8.96 -13.41 13.03
C ILE A 20 7.62 -14.17 13.02
N VAL A 21 7.46 -15.15 12.12
CA VAL A 21 6.22 -15.93 12.00
C VAL A 21 5.98 -16.78 13.24
N GLN A 22 7.02 -17.42 13.80
CA GLN A 22 6.92 -18.20 15.04
C GLN A 22 6.48 -17.34 16.22
N SER A 23 6.98 -16.10 16.33
CA SER A 23 6.54 -15.17 17.38
C SER A 23 5.04 -14.84 17.30
N CYS A 24 4.47 -14.85 16.09
CA CYS A 24 3.02 -14.67 15.89
C CYS A 24 2.22 -15.93 16.26
N TRP A 25 2.87 -17.09 16.32
CA TRP A 25 2.25 -18.39 16.53
C TRP A 25 2.22 -18.86 17.99
N ILE A 26 2.64 -18.00 18.93
CA ILE A 26 2.59 -18.28 20.37
C ILE A 26 1.17 -18.68 20.80
N GLU A 27 1.09 -19.72 21.62
CA GLU A 27 -0.19 -20.26 22.09
C GLU A 27 -0.98 -19.23 22.89
N ASP A 28 -0.32 -18.56 23.83
CA ASP A 28 -0.88 -17.43 24.56
C ASP A 28 -1.02 -16.19 23.64
N PRO A 29 -2.24 -15.71 23.38
CA PRO A 29 -2.46 -14.52 22.55
C PRO A 29 -1.89 -13.23 23.17
N ALA A 30 -1.76 -13.15 24.49
CA ALA A 30 -1.22 -11.96 25.16
C ALA A 30 0.29 -11.80 24.95
N MET A 31 0.98 -12.90 24.64
CA MET A 31 2.42 -12.94 24.38
C MET A 31 2.78 -12.68 22.92
N ARG A 32 1.79 -12.65 22.02
CA ARG A 32 2.03 -12.36 20.61
C ARG A 32 2.43 -10.90 20.41
N PRO A 33 3.31 -10.59 19.45
CA PRO A 33 3.66 -9.22 19.13
C PRO A 33 2.42 -8.45 18.66
N SER A 34 2.34 -7.19 19.06
CA SER A 34 1.39 -6.23 18.50
C SER A 34 1.66 -6.02 17.01
N PHE A 35 0.62 -5.59 16.27
CA PHE A 35 0.78 -5.32 14.84
C PHE A 35 1.90 -4.30 14.54
N SER A 36 2.04 -3.27 15.38
CA SER A 36 3.13 -2.29 15.25
C SER A 36 4.52 -2.90 15.44
N GLN A 37 4.69 -3.89 16.33
CA GLN A 37 5.95 -4.62 16.46
C GLN A 37 6.22 -5.49 15.23
N ILE A 38 5.19 -6.16 14.70
CA ILE A 38 5.31 -6.99 13.50
C ILE A 38 5.79 -6.16 12.31
N ILE A 39 5.22 -4.97 12.09
CA ILE A 39 5.67 -4.07 11.00
C ILE A 39 7.15 -3.72 11.14
N ARG A 40 7.59 -3.35 12.35
CA ARG A 40 9.01 -3.01 12.60
C ARG A 40 9.95 -4.18 12.35
N MET A 41 9.54 -5.39 12.74
CA MET A 41 10.31 -6.61 12.52
C MET A 41 10.40 -6.93 11.01
N LEU A 42 9.30 -6.79 10.28
CA LEU A 42 9.26 -7.00 8.84
C LEU A 42 10.09 -5.96 8.09
N ASP A 43 9.97 -4.67 8.42
CA ASP A 43 10.77 -3.61 7.81
C ASP A 43 12.27 -3.86 8.00
N ALA A 44 12.68 -4.23 9.22
CA ALA A 44 14.07 -4.59 9.50
C ALA A 44 14.54 -5.78 8.66
N PHE A 45 13.70 -6.81 8.52
CA PHE A 45 14.00 -7.97 7.67
C PHE A 45 14.12 -7.60 6.19
N LEU A 46 13.23 -6.76 5.65
CA LEU A 46 13.25 -6.36 4.24
C LEU A 46 14.53 -5.59 3.88
N LEU A 47 15.12 -4.84 4.81
CA LEU A 47 16.41 -4.17 4.61
C LEU A 47 17.59 -5.15 4.48
N THR A 48 17.44 -6.40 4.90
CA THR A 48 18.46 -7.44 4.77
C THR A 48 18.40 -8.16 3.41
N ILE A 49 17.29 -8.02 2.68
CA ILE A 49 17.11 -8.66 1.38
C ILE A 49 17.82 -7.82 0.32
N PRO A 50 18.83 -8.35 -0.38
CA PRO A 50 19.48 -7.62 -1.46
C PRO A 50 18.46 -7.33 -2.57
N PRO A 51 18.57 -6.17 -3.25
CA PRO A 51 17.73 -5.91 -4.40
C PRO A 51 17.93 -7.02 -5.44
N PRO A 52 16.88 -7.40 -6.17
CA PRO A 52 17.03 -8.35 -7.27
C PRO A 52 18.10 -7.81 -8.23
N PRO A 53 18.89 -8.70 -8.87
CA PRO A 53 19.85 -8.27 -9.88
C PRO A 53 19.11 -7.39 -10.90
N PRO A 54 19.71 -6.28 -11.36
CA PRO A 54 19.10 -5.45 -12.38
C PRO A 54 18.79 -6.36 -13.56
N SER A 55 17.49 -6.63 -13.77
CA SER A 55 17.01 -7.30 -14.97
C SER A 55 17.64 -6.57 -16.14
N GLU A 56 18.39 -7.30 -16.95
CA GLU A 56 19.02 -6.80 -18.15
C GLU A 56 17.99 -5.96 -18.90
N ALA A 57 18.35 -4.71 -19.19
CA ALA A 57 17.53 -3.83 -19.97
C ALA A 57 17.28 -4.50 -21.32
N ASP A 58 16.02 -4.83 -21.61
CA ASP A 58 15.54 -4.99 -22.96
C ASP A 58 15.71 -3.62 -23.67
N GLU A 59 16.88 -3.39 -24.23
CA GLU A 59 17.15 -2.36 -25.24
C GLU A 59 16.50 -2.79 -26.57
N ASP A 60 16.04 -1.80 -27.34
CA ASP A 60 15.33 -1.84 -28.65
C ASP A 60 13.78 -1.95 -28.52
N THR A 61 12.93 -1.00 -28.93
CA THR A 61 13.07 0.08 -29.90
C THR A 61 11.95 1.13 -29.75
N ALA A 62 12.35 2.40 -29.84
CA ALA A 62 11.69 3.61 -30.34
C ALA A 62 10.25 4.01 -29.91
N GLU A 63 10.19 5.05 -29.07
CA GLU A 63 9.53 6.35 -29.30
C GLU A 63 8.18 6.40 -30.06
N SER A 64 7.14 6.87 -29.37
CA SER A 64 6.36 8.02 -29.83
C SER A 64 5.76 8.74 -28.61
N GLU A 65 6.40 9.85 -28.27
CA GLU A 65 5.93 10.98 -27.49
C GLU A 65 4.54 11.50 -27.88
N ASP A 66 3.70 11.78 -26.88
CA ASP A 66 2.98 13.05 -26.70
C ASP A 66 2.01 12.93 -25.52
N THR A 67 2.28 13.68 -24.45
CA THR A 67 1.36 14.64 -23.81
C THR A 67 1.72 14.78 -22.33
N ALA A 68 2.40 15.87 -22.05
CA ALA A 68 2.66 16.36 -20.71
C ALA A 68 1.37 16.57 -19.91
N SER A 69 1.39 16.24 -18.62
CA SER A 69 0.93 17.15 -17.56
C SER A 69 1.37 16.67 -16.19
N SER A 70 2.36 17.39 -15.66
CA SER A 70 2.67 17.46 -14.24
C SER A 70 1.54 18.14 -13.48
N LEU A 71 1.16 17.58 -12.33
CA LEU A 71 0.81 18.40 -11.17
C LEU A 71 1.07 17.65 -9.86
N SER A 72 2.15 18.10 -9.22
CA SER A 72 2.40 17.97 -7.79
C SER A 72 1.19 18.48 -7.00
N SER A 73 0.72 17.71 -6.02
CA SER A 73 0.17 18.29 -4.79
C SER A 73 0.33 17.34 -3.61
N LYS A 74 0.95 17.91 -2.59
CA LYS A 74 1.30 17.32 -1.30
C LYS A 74 0.05 17.12 -0.43
N SER A 75 0.17 16.12 0.42
CA SER A 75 -0.30 16.04 1.81
C SER A 75 -1.79 16.02 2.13
N SER A 76 -2.05 15.11 3.08
CA SER A 76 -3.09 15.17 4.12
C SER A 76 -4.50 14.77 3.66
N SER A 77 -4.94 13.62 4.16
CA SER A 77 -6.32 13.40 4.62
C SER A 77 -6.31 12.11 5.45
N VAL A 78 -5.97 12.21 6.74
CA VAL A 78 -6.90 12.20 7.89
C VAL A 78 -7.79 10.96 7.97
N SER A 79 -7.45 10.14 8.97
CA SER A 79 -8.32 9.49 9.96
C SER A 79 -9.47 8.59 9.51
N SER A 80 -9.32 7.33 9.90
CA SER A 80 -10.36 6.34 10.12
C SER A 80 -11.52 6.89 10.96
N ILE A 81 -12.74 6.76 10.45
CA ILE A 81 -13.91 6.52 11.32
C ILE A 81 -14.70 5.33 10.77
N VAL A 82 -14.74 4.25 11.54
CA VAL A 82 -15.68 3.16 11.34
C VAL A 82 -17.05 3.66 11.80
N SER A 83 -18.02 3.68 10.89
CA SER A 83 -19.44 3.79 11.23
C SER A 83 -20.21 2.71 10.49
N ARG A 84 -20.69 1.70 11.23
CA ARG A 84 -21.68 0.74 10.75
C ARG A 84 -23.01 1.48 10.63
N ALA A 85 -23.47 1.75 9.42
CA ALA A 85 -24.85 2.14 9.16
C ALA A 85 -25.26 1.67 7.77
N THR A 86 -26.19 0.72 7.73
CA THR A 86 -26.82 0.22 6.51
C THR A 86 -27.71 1.31 5.94
N SER A 87 -27.20 2.11 5.01
CA SER A 87 -27.99 3.15 4.34
C SER A 87 -27.60 3.28 2.87
N LYS A 88 -28.62 3.19 2.02
CA LYS A 88 -28.59 3.14 0.55
C LYS A 88 -27.72 4.26 -0.04
N LEU A 89 -26.75 3.87 -0.87
CA LEU A 89 -25.82 4.80 -1.54
C LEU A 89 -26.54 5.55 -2.67
N SER A 90 -26.63 6.87 -2.56
CA SER A 90 -26.94 7.76 -3.67
C SER A 90 -25.65 8.45 -4.08
N VAL A 91 -25.12 8.09 -5.26
CA VAL A 91 -23.88 8.66 -5.79
C VAL A 91 -24.23 9.95 -6.54
N VAL A 92 -24.00 11.10 -5.91
CA VAL A 92 -24.12 12.41 -6.58
C VAL A 92 -22.84 12.66 -7.38
N ARG A 93 -22.94 12.61 -8.72
CA ARG A 93 -21.87 13.06 -9.63
C ARG A 93 -21.94 14.58 -9.74
N HIS A 94 -20.99 15.29 -9.13
CA HIS A 94 -20.79 16.71 -9.41
C HIS A 94 -20.00 16.89 -10.71
N LEU A 95 -20.63 17.47 -11.72
CA LEU A 95 -20.01 17.87 -12.98
C LEU A 95 -19.46 19.30 -12.83
N PHE A 96 -18.21 19.52 -13.26
CA PHE A 96 -17.54 20.83 -13.23
C PHE A 96 -18.22 21.82 -14.19
N ALA A 97 -18.55 23.01 -13.69
CA ALA A 97 -19.04 24.12 -14.51
C ALA A 97 -17.84 24.90 -15.10
N SER A 98 -17.75 24.93 -16.43
CA SER A 98 -16.71 25.63 -17.19
C SER A 98 -16.86 27.15 -17.09
N LYS A 99 -15.74 27.81 -16.83
CA LYS A 99 -15.56 29.26 -16.87
C LYS A 99 -15.70 29.77 -18.32
N LYS A 100 -16.68 30.65 -18.57
CA LYS A 100 -16.80 31.41 -19.82
C LYS A 100 -16.40 32.87 -19.57
N GLY A 101 -15.42 33.33 -20.34
CA GLY A 101 -14.88 34.68 -20.28
C GLY A 101 -15.58 35.68 -21.21
N GLY A 102 -15.26 36.95 -20.95
CA GLY A 102 -15.13 38.02 -21.95
C GLY A 102 -16.32 38.97 -22.12
N SER A 103 -16.17 40.24 -21.71
CA SER A 103 -16.26 41.42 -22.59
C SER A 103 -15.99 42.74 -21.87
N ASN A 104 -15.33 43.64 -22.60
CA ASN A 104 -14.94 45.03 -22.31
C ASN A 104 -16.09 46.04 -22.09
N GLY A 105 -15.72 47.22 -21.58
CA GLY A 105 -16.36 48.52 -21.88
C GLY A 105 -16.81 49.28 -20.62
N LYS A 106 -16.03 50.21 -20.07
CA LYS A 106 -15.83 51.62 -20.47
C LYS A 106 -17.09 52.49 -20.30
N ALA A 107 -17.11 53.29 -19.24
CA ALA A 107 -17.35 54.75 -19.24
C ALA A 107 -17.02 55.30 -17.85
#